data_AF-A0A4U7C2C0-F1
#
_entry.id   AF-A0A4U7C2C0-F1
#
_cell.length_a   1.000
_cell.length_b   1.000
_cell.length_c   1.000
_cell.angle_alpha   90.00
_cell.angle_beta   90.00
_cell.angle_gamma   90.00
#
_symmetry.space_group_name_H-M   'P 1'
#
loop_
_entity.id
_entity.type
_entity.pdbx_description
1 polymer ?
#
loop_
_entity_poly.entity_id
_entity_poly.type
_entity_poly.pdbx_seq_one_letter_code
_entity_poly.pdbx_strand_id
1 'polypeptide(L)'
;MNESTDHTNRDDGTRDGTDDCTTTGSFDDHGIDDGLELIRRTHYRLVADGDDAFEPTARFLSRLADAFTRAYLTATDAYELPPHVAAPVDDARVWVGVEFADDPDADLRGEVIPAFYRHAAGFHCAYRD
;
A
#
# COMPACT_ATOMS: atom_id res chain seq x y z
N MET A 1 -30.38 23.94 43.83
CA MET A 1 -29.48 24.49 42.80
C MET A 1 -28.93 23.29 42.06
N ASN A 2 -29.26 23.19 40.78
CA ASN A 2 -29.07 22.02 39.94
C ASN A 2 -28.05 22.43 38.89
N GLU A 3 -26.83 21.89 38.94
CA GLU A 3 -25.91 22.05 37.82
C GLU A 3 -25.26 20.70 37.53
N SER A 4 -25.56 20.24 36.33
CA SER A 4 -25.24 18.95 35.76
C SER A 4 -23.74 18.86 35.46
N THR A 5 -23.12 17.76 35.86
CA THR A 5 -21.82 17.34 35.35
C THR A 5 -21.99 16.90 33.90
N ASP A 6 -21.62 17.77 32.97
CA ASP A 6 -21.49 17.47 31.54
C ASP A 6 -20.27 16.58 31.33
N HIS A 7 -20.54 15.28 31.15
CA HIS A 7 -19.58 14.33 30.62
C HIS A 7 -19.49 14.53 29.11
N THR A 8 -18.53 15.33 28.67
CA THR A 8 -17.97 15.15 27.33
C THR A 8 -16.45 15.14 27.45
N ASN A 9 -15.92 13.95 27.77
CA ASN A 9 -14.54 13.59 27.42
C ASN A 9 -14.44 13.72 25.90
N ARG A 10 -14.07 14.91 25.44
CA ARG A 10 -13.50 15.09 24.12
C ARG A 10 -12.10 14.54 24.26
N ASP A 11 -11.96 13.27 23.88
CA ASP A 11 -10.68 12.62 23.64
C ASP A 11 -9.91 13.55 22.70
N ASP A 12 -9.07 14.38 23.29
CA ASP A 12 -8.04 15.15 22.62
C ASP A 12 -6.96 14.13 22.25
N GLY A 13 -7.32 13.31 21.25
CA GLY A 13 -6.43 12.38 20.59
C GLY A 13 -5.38 13.21 19.88
N THR A 14 -4.36 13.60 20.64
CA THR A 14 -3.05 13.97 20.14
C THR A 14 -2.69 12.91 19.11
N ARG A 15 -2.82 13.25 17.82
CA ARG A 15 -2.22 12.50 16.72
C ARG A 15 -0.72 12.68 16.87
N ASP A 16 -0.15 11.93 17.81
CA ASP A 16 1.28 11.66 17.86
C ASP A 16 1.56 10.86 16.60
N GLY A 17 1.99 11.58 15.55
CA GLY A 17 2.18 11.10 14.18
C GLY A 17 3.37 10.16 14.07
N THR A 18 3.30 9.02 14.74
CA THR A 18 3.96 7.81 14.26
C THR A 18 2.93 7.10 13.39
N ASP A 19 2.83 7.53 12.14
CA ASP A 19 2.11 6.80 11.09
C ASP A 19 2.53 5.32 11.19
N ASP A 20 1.59 4.39 11.31
CA ASP A 20 1.89 2.95 11.35
C ASP A 20 2.36 2.51 9.96
N CYS A 21 3.62 2.81 9.67
CA CYS A 21 4.31 2.65 8.39
C CYS A 21 4.53 1.18 7.99
N THR A 22 3.95 0.25 8.74
CA THR A 22 4.06 -1.20 8.52
C THR A 22 2.76 -1.85 8.10
N THR A 23 1.63 -1.15 8.28
CA THR A 23 0.29 -1.69 8.03
C THR A 23 -0.66 -0.66 7.40
N THR A 24 -1.94 -1.06 7.35
CA THR A 24 -3.17 -0.51 6.78
C THR A 24 -3.23 1.01 6.53
N GLY A 25 -2.55 1.82 7.32
CA GLY A 25 -2.63 3.28 7.29
C GLY A 25 -1.50 4.04 6.60
N SER A 26 -0.52 3.37 6.00
CA SER A 26 0.64 4.04 5.38
C SER A 26 0.29 5.00 4.22
N PHE A 27 -0.93 4.90 3.69
CA PHE A 27 -1.47 5.80 2.68
C PHE A 27 -2.74 6.56 3.16
N ASP A 28 -3.01 6.61 4.47
CA ASP A 28 -4.16 7.33 5.05
C ASP A 28 -4.17 8.81 4.65
N ASP A 29 -2.98 9.44 4.58
CA ASP A 29 -2.82 10.84 4.14
C ASP A 29 -3.31 11.08 2.70
N HIS A 30 -3.46 10.01 1.91
CA HIS A 30 -4.00 10.04 0.55
C HIS A 30 -5.46 9.58 0.46
N GLY A 31 -6.14 9.38 1.60
CA GLY A 31 -7.52 8.90 1.66
C GLY A 31 -7.68 7.40 1.45
N ILE A 32 -6.63 6.60 1.70
CA ILE A 32 -6.68 5.14 1.69
C ILE A 32 -6.73 4.67 3.15
N ASP A 33 -7.95 4.50 3.67
CA ASP A 33 -8.20 4.07 5.06
C ASP A 33 -7.88 2.58 5.32
N ASP A 34 -7.77 1.77 4.25
CA ASP A 34 -7.48 0.34 4.34
C ASP A 34 -6.52 -0.14 3.23
N GLY A 35 -5.25 -0.34 3.59
CA GLY A 35 -4.24 -0.96 2.74
C GLY A 35 -4.62 -2.32 2.16
N LEU A 36 -5.50 -3.09 2.82
CA LEU A 36 -6.01 -4.36 2.28
C LEU A 36 -6.87 -4.14 1.03
N GLU A 37 -7.55 -2.99 0.94
CA GLU A 37 -8.29 -2.64 -0.26
C GLU A 37 -7.34 -2.48 -1.45
N LEU A 38 -6.19 -1.83 -1.24
CA LEU A 38 -5.19 -1.63 -2.27
C LEU A 38 -4.56 -2.95 -2.72
N ILE A 39 -4.23 -3.83 -1.78
CA ILE A 39 -3.77 -5.21 -2.04
C ILE A 39 -4.79 -5.97 -2.89
N ARG A 40 -6.07 -5.97 -2.46
CA ARG A 40 -7.16 -6.66 -3.16
C ARG A 40 -7.38 -6.12 -4.57
N ARG A 41 -7.38 -4.78 -4.73
CA ARG A 41 -7.56 -4.10 -6.03
C ARG A 41 -6.39 -4.33 -6.97
N THR A 42 -5.18 -4.46 -6.45
CA THR A 42 -3.98 -4.83 -7.22
C THR A 42 -4.11 -6.24 -7.76
N HIS A 43 -4.45 -7.20 -6.90
CA HIS A 43 -4.67 -8.59 -7.28
C HIS A 43 -5.72 -8.74 -8.40
N TYR A 44 -6.90 -8.13 -8.26
CA TYR A 44 -7.94 -8.25 -9.29
C TYR A 44 -7.56 -7.61 -10.63
N ARG A 45 -6.69 -6.60 -10.63
CA ARG A 45 -6.17 -6.02 -11.87
C ARG A 45 -5.24 -6.99 -12.58
N LEU A 46 -4.30 -7.60 -11.85
CA LEU A 46 -3.42 -8.62 -12.41
C LEU A 46 -4.20 -9.80 -13.01
N VAL A 47 -5.20 -10.30 -12.29
CA VAL A 47 -6.09 -11.36 -12.80
C VAL A 47 -6.85 -10.93 -14.05
N ALA A 48 -7.32 -9.68 -14.12
CA ALA A 48 -8.00 -9.15 -15.30
C ALA A 48 -7.09 -9.01 -16.53
N ASP A 49 -5.79 -8.77 -16.32
CA ASP A 49 -4.75 -8.70 -17.35
C ASP A 49 -4.14 -10.09 -17.71
N GLY A 50 -4.58 -11.16 -17.03
CA GLY A 50 -4.15 -12.55 -17.26
C GLY A 50 -2.87 -12.96 -16.52
N ASP A 51 -2.52 -12.24 -15.46
CA ASP A 51 -1.35 -12.45 -14.61
C ASP A 51 -1.78 -13.02 -13.24
N ASP A 52 -2.49 -14.15 -13.23
CA ASP A 52 -3.06 -14.77 -12.01
C ASP A 52 -2.07 -15.62 -11.19
N ALA A 53 -0.85 -15.84 -11.70
CA ALA A 53 0.22 -16.54 -11.01
C ALA A 53 1.48 -15.67 -10.94
N PHE A 54 2.25 -15.81 -9.86
CA PHE A 54 3.51 -15.10 -9.72
C PHE A 54 4.54 -15.64 -10.72
N GLU A 55 5.27 -14.72 -11.35
CA GLU A 55 6.45 -15.05 -12.13
C GLU A 55 7.55 -14.04 -11.71
N PRO A 56 8.73 -14.47 -11.22
CA PRO A 56 9.79 -13.56 -10.77
C PRO A 56 10.56 -12.94 -11.96
N THR A 57 9.83 -12.41 -12.96
CA THR A 57 10.41 -11.72 -14.11
C THR A 57 10.25 -10.22 -13.99
N ALA A 58 11.19 -9.47 -14.57
CA ALA A 58 11.11 -8.01 -14.66
C ALA A 58 9.80 -7.54 -15.32
N ARG A 59 9.26 -8.34 -16.24
CA ARG A 59 7.97 -8.08 -16.90
C ARG A 59 6.82 -8.18 -15.91
N PHE A 60 6.72 -9.28 -15.15
CA PHE A 60 5.66 -9.44 -14.16
C PHE A 60 5.76 -8.39 -13.05
N LEU A 61 6.97 -8.14 -12.53
CA LEU A 61 7.20 -7.11 -11.51
C LEU A 61 6.79 -5.71 -11.99
N SER A 62 7.04 -5.38 -13.26
CA SER A 62 6.55 -4.12 -13.83
C SER A 62 5.02 -4.07 -13.90
N ARG A 63 4.36 -5.19 -14.28
CA ARG A 63 2.89 -5.29 -14.28
C ARG A 63 2.29 -5.19 -12.88
N LEU A 64 2.95 -5.75 -11.87
CA LEU A 64 2.57 -5.62 -10.47
C LEU A 64 2.60 -4.15 -10.03
N ALA A 65 3.68 -3.43 -10.34
CA ALA A 65 3.78 -2.00 -10.04
C ALA A 65 2.74 -1.15 -10.79
N ASP A 66 2.47 -1.45 -12.06
CA ASP A 66 1.39 -0.84 -12.86
C ASP A 66 0.00 -1.10 -12.24
N ALA A 67 -0.27 -2.35 -11.86
CA ALA A 67 -1.54 -2.75 -11.24
C ALA A 67 -1.75 -2.03 -9.90
N PHE A 68 -0.71 -1.93 -9.09
CA PHE A 68 -0.72 -1.17 -7.85
C PHE A 68 -0.98 0.32 -8.09
N THR A 69 -0.25 0.93 -9.04
CA THR A 69 -0.43 2.34 -9.42
C THR A 69 -1.87 2.61 -9.83
N ARG A 70 -2.45 1.78 -10.71
CA ARG A 70 -3.85 1.92 -11.12
C ARG A 70 -4.82 1.71 -9.97
N ALA A 71 -4.52 0.81 -9.04
CA ALA A 71 -5.33 0.61 -7.84
C ALA A 71 -5.31 1.86 -6.95
N TYR A 72 -4.14 2.47 -6.77
CA TYR A 72 -3.95 3.70 -6.03
C TYR A 72 -4.71 4.87 -6.65
N LEU A 73 -4.56 5.10 -7.96
CA LEU A 73 -5.24 6.20 -8.66
C LEU A 73 -6.77 6.07 -8.56
N THR A 74 -7.29 4.84 -8.63
CA THR A 74 -8.73 4.60 -8.45
C THR A 74 -9.18 4.77 -7.00
N ALA A 75 -8.33 4.46 -6.02
CA ALA A 75 -8.67 4.63 -4.60
C ALA A 75 -8.68 6.10 -4.19
N THR A 76 -7.76 6.89 -4.72
CA THR A 76 -7.56 8.30 -4.38
C THR A 76 -8.28 9.27 -5.32
N ASP A 77 -8.91 8.77 -6.38
CA ASP A 77 -9.45 9.56 -7.50
C ASP A 77 -8.40 10.51 -8.13
N ALA A 78 -7.12 10.16 -8.00
CA ALA A 78 -6.02 10.94 -8.55
C ALA A 78 -5.82 10.65 -10.04
N TYR A 79 -5.39 11.69 -10.78
CA TYR A 79 -5.07 11.57 -12.20
C TYR A 79 -3.68 10.95 -12.45
N GLU A 80 -2.72 11.25 -11.59
CA GLU A 80 -1.33 10.82 -11.70
C GLU A 80 -0.76 10.44 -10.34
N LEU A 81 0.23 9.55 -10.35
CA LEU A 81 0.88 9.10 -9.13
C LEU A 81 1.84 10.20 -8.65
N PRO A 82 1.69 10.75 -7.44
CA PRO A 82 2.60 11.78 -6.95
C PRO A 82 4.05 11.28 -6.96
N PRO A 83 5.06 12.12 -7.29
CA PRO A 83 6.45 11.68 -7.36
C PRO A 83 6.97 11.01 -6.09
N HIS A 84 6.52 11.49 -4.92
CA HIS A 84 6.88 10.94 -3.61
C HIS A 84 6.21 9.58 -3.31
N VAL A 85 5.21 9.16 -4.09
CA VAL A 85 4.63 7.81 -4.07
C VAL A 85 5.20 6.94 -5.18
N ALA A 86 5.53 7.53 -6.33
CA ALA A 86 6.11 6.83 -7.47
C ALA A 86 7.49 6.22 -7.18
N ALA A 87 8.38 6.95 -6.50
CA ALA A 87 9.69 6.42 -6.14
C ALA A 87 9.59 5.19 -5.20
N PRO A 88 8.81 5.24 -4.09
CA PRO A 88 8.56 4.06 -3.25
C PRO A 88 8.03 2.84 -3.99
N VAL A 89 7.14 3.03 -4.96
CA VAL A 89 6.57 1.95 -5.77
C VAL A 89 7.63 1.30 -6.67
N ASP A 90 8.54 2.10 -7.26
CA ASP A 90 9.64 1.55 -8.08
C ASP A 90 10.64 0.77 -7.21
N ASP A 91 11.00 1.30 -6.03
CA ASP A 91 11.90 0.61 -5.11
C ASP A 91 11.29 -0.67 -4.55
N ALA A 92 10.00 -0.66 -4.23
CA ALA A 92 9.27 -1.86 -3.81
C ALA A 92 9.29 -2.95 -4.89
N ARG A 93 9.16 -2.58 -6.16
CA ARG A 93 9.27 -3.51 -7.29
C ARG A 93 10.64 -4.19 -7.33
N VAL A 94 11.72 -3.42 -7.13
CA VAL A 94 13.09 -3.96 -7.12
C VAL A 94 13.26 -4.91 -5.94
N TRP A 95 12.80 -4.53 -4.76
CA TRP A 95 12.94 -5.35 -3.55
C TRP A 95 12.14 -6.64 -3.58
N VAL A 96 10.90 -6.62 -4.07
CA VAL A 96 10.11 -7.86 -4.28
C VAL A 96 10.81 -8.80 -5.26
N GLY A 97 11.43 -8.25 -6.32
CA GLY A 97 12.22 -9.06 -7.25
C GLY A 97 13.42 -9.75 -6.61
N VAL A 98 14.04 -9.13 -5.60
CA VAL A 98 15.14 -9.72 -4.82
C VAL A 98 14.62 -10.72 -3.80
N GLU A 99 13.55 -10.39 -3.07
CA GLU A 99 12.98 -11.22 -2.00
C GLU A 99 12.49 -12.58 -2.51
N PHE A 100 11.85 -12.60 -3.69
CA PHE A 100 11.26 -13.81 -4.27
C PHE A 100 12.08 -14.38 -5.44
N ALA A 101 13.34 -13.97 -5.61
CA ALA A 101 14.19 -14.43 -6.72
C ALA A 101 14.36 -15.96 -6.75
N ASP A 102 14.46 -16.57 -5.56
CA ASP A 102 14.66 -18.01 -5.37
C ASP A 102 13.34 -18.74 -5.02
N ASP A 103 12.19 -18.05 -5.06
CA ASP A 103 10.88 -18.59 -4.71
C ASP A 103 9.83 -18.30 -5.80
N PRO A 104 9.90 -18.99 -6.95
CA PRO A 104 8.97 -18.79 -8.07
C PRO A 104 7.56 -19.31 -7.78
N ASP A 105 7.38 -20.14 -6.75
CA ASP A 105 6.11 -20.77 -6.38
C ASP A 105 5.35 -19.97 -5.30
N ALA A 106 5.87 -18.81 -4.89
CA ALA A 106 5.27 -17.95 -3.87
C ALA A 106 3.83 -17.55 -4.21
N ASP A 107 2.94 -17.55 -3.21
CA ASP A 107 1.54 -17.22 -3.43
C ASP A 107 1.38 -15.73 -3.77
N LEU A 108 0.92 -15.45 -4.99
CA LEU A 108 0.78 -14.08 -5.49
C LEU A 108 -0.07 -13.22 -4.55
N ARG A 109 -1.19 -13.77 -4.07
CA ARG A 109 -2.21 -13.03 -3.32
C ARG A 109 -1.84 -12.82 -1.86
N GLY A 110 -1.25 -13.83 -1.23
CA GLY A 110 -1.01 -13.95 0.19
C GLY A 110 0.41 -13.58 0.60
N GLU A 111 1.37 -13.62 -0.34
CA GLU A 111 2.78 -13.37 -0.05
C GLU A 111 3.30 -12.20 -0.87
N VAL A 112 3.27 -12.31 -2.20
CA VAL A 112 3.95 -11.35 -3.10
C VAL A 112 3.31 -9.97 -3.08
N ILE A 113 1.99 -9.86 -3.30
CA ILE A 113 1.30 -8.55 -3.27
C ILE A 113 1.36 -7.92 -1.87
N PRO A 114 1.14 -8.68 -0.77
CA PRO A 114 1.36 -8.14 0.58
C PRO A 114 2.79 -7.67 0.83
N ALA A 115 3.81 -8.39 0.35
CA ALA A 115 5.20 -7.94 0.46
C ALA A 115 5.46 -6.66 -0.33
N PHE A 116 4.95 -6.59 -1.56
CA PHE A 116 5.02 -5.38 -2.38
C PHE A 116 4.43 -4.17 -1.65
N TYR A 117 3.23 -4.32 -1.08
CA TYR A 117 2.59 -3.25 -0.32
C TYR A 117 3.45 -2.81 0.87
N ARG A 118 3.98 -3.76 1.66
CA ARG A 118 4.83 -3.45 2.82
C ARG A 118 6.08 -2.68 2.42
N HIS A 119 6.75 -3.05 1.33
CA HIS A 119 7.91 -2.32 0.83
C HIS A 119 7.54 -0.92 0.35
N ALA A 120 6.46 -0.77 -0.42
CA ALA A 120 6.02 0.53 -0.92
C ALA A 120 5.64 1.48 0.23
N ALA A 121 4.94 0.98 1.25
CA ALA A 121 4.63 1.70 2.48
C ALA A 121 5.90 2.11 3.23
N GLY A 122 6.84 1.18 3.43
CA GLY A 122 8.10 1.45 4.11
C GLY A 122 8.95 2.52 3.43
N PHE A 123 9.10 2.45 2.10
CA PHE A 123 9.80 3.48 1.32
C PHE A 123 9.06 4.82 1.31
N HIS A 124 7.73 4.82 1.22
CA HIS A 124 6.95 6.05 1.27
C HIS A 124 7.16 6.80 2.59
N CYS A 125 7.20 6.09 3.72
CA CYS A 125 7.54 6.69 5.00
C CYS A 125 8.99 7.17 5.04
N ALA A 126 9.95 6.34 4.61
CA ALA A 126 11.37 6.71 4.63
C ALA A 126 11.71 7.95 3.76
N TYR A 127 10.90 8.25 2.74
CA TYR A 127 11.11 9.41 1.86
C TYR A 127 10.38 10.67 2.31
N ARG A 128 9.57 10.56 3.37
CA ARG A 128 8.94 11.71 4.03
C ARG A 128 9.85 12.36 5.10
N ASP A 129 10.81 11.62 5.64
CA ASP A 129 11.83 12.09 6.59
C ASP A 129 12.97 12.90 5.95
#